data_AF-A0A0R2EYG8-F1
#
_entry.id   AF-A0A0R2EYG8-F1
#
_cell.length_a   1.000
_cell.length_b   1.000
_cell.length_c   1.000
_cell.angle_alpha   90.00
_cell.angle_beta   90.00
_cell.angle_gamma   90.00
#
_symmetry.space_group_name_H-M   'P 1'
#
loop_
_entity.id
_entity.type
_entity.pdbx_description
1 polymer ?
#
loop_
_entity_poly.entity_id
_entity_poly.type
_entity_poly.pdbx_seq_one_letter_code
_entity_poly.pdbx_strand_id
1 'polypeptide(L)'
;MELAVHPLVQFGPAYIIYFSRGKCLMAKNKQSSSELFSVRTVVAIGIGTALIFILKRWVSIPTGFPNTNIDTSYGFLGFMSVLFGPVAGFIMGFLGHALNDFTQYGTPWWTWVVTTGLVGGVIGLFWKRLDVSKGDFGKKKLIGYNVVSGLTNLVAWAAIAPTLDVLVYSEPANKVYIQGLISAVSNVISGAVIGSILLAAYAASRTRSGSLKKED
;
A
#
# COMPACT_ATOMS: atom_id res chain seq x y z
N MET A 1 -19.09 -19.55 -54.72
CA MET A 1 -19.64 -18.34 -54.07
C MET A 1 -18.61 -17.89 -53.05
N GLU A 2 -17.80 -16.91 -53.44
CA GLU A 2 -16.60 -16.47 -52.74
C GLU A 2 -16.99 -15.60 -51.54
N LEU A 3 -16.57 -15.97 -50.33
CA LEU A 3 -16.75 -15.16 -49.13
C LEU A 3 -15.67 -14.09 -49.11
N ALA A 4 -16.01 -12.86 -49.54
CA ALA A 4 -15.14 -11.71 -49.41
C ALA A 4 -14.98 -11.35 -47.92
N VAL A 5 -13.83 -11.70 -47.33
CA VAL A 5 -13.42 -11.26 -46.00
C VAL A 5 -12.74 -9.90 -46.14
N HIS A 6 -13.48 -8.83 -45.82
CA HIS A 6 -12.91 -7.47 -45.78
C HIS A 6 -12.02 -7.27 -44.54
N PRO A 7 -10.99 -6.40 -44.62
CA PRO A 7 -9.99 -6.24 -43.56
C PRO A 7 -10.59 -5.75 -42.24
N LEU A 8 -10.20 -6.42 -41.15
CA LEU A 8 -10.53 -6.07 -39.77
C LEU A 8 -9.94 -4.70 -39.43
N VAL A 9 -10.79 -3.70 -39.18
CA VAL A 9 -10.34 -2.43 -38.61
C VAL A 9 -10.43 -2.52 -37.09
N GLN A 10 -9.28 -2.71 -36.44
CA GLN A 10 -9.16 -2.83 -34.99
C GLN A 10 -9.11 -1.43 -34.35
N PHE A 11 -10.26 -0.93 -33.87
CA PHE A 11 -10.31 0.29 -33.06
C PHE A 11 -10.22 -0.05 -31.56
N GLY A 12 -8.99 -0.18 -31.06
CA GLY A 12 -8.73 -0.32 -29.62
C GLY A 12 -9.19 -1.64 -28.97
N PRO A 13 -8.90 -1.86 -27.67
CA PRO A 13 -8.90 -3.19 -27.05
C PRO A 13 -10.29 -3.76 -26.72
N ALA A 14 -11.38 -3.00 -26.84
CA ALA A 14 -12.64 -3.35 -26.18
C ALA A 14 -13.70 -4.02 -27.07
N TYR A 15 -13.66 -3.82 -28.39
CA TYR A 15 -14.71 -4.33 -29.29
C TYR A 15 -14.13 -4.81 -30.61
N ILE A 16 -14.62 -5.96 -31.08
CA ILE A 16 -14.41 -6.42 -32.45
C ILE A 16 -15.72 -6.24 -33.21
N ILE A 17 -15.65 -5.54 -34.33
CA ILE A 17 -16.77 -5.28 -35.21
C ILE A 17 -16.75 -6.31 -36.33
N TYR A 18 -17.84 -7.09 -36.45
CA TYR A 18 -18.02 -8.01 -37.57
C TYR A 18 -19.15 -7.51 -38.46
N PHE A 19 -18.92 -7.50 -39.77
CA PHE A 19 -19.96 -7.26 -40.77
C PHE A 19 -20.35 -8.59 -41.39
N SER A 20 -21.59 -9.02 -41.13
CA SER A 20 -22.18 -10.20 -41.75
C SER A 20 -23.60 -9.87 -42.21
N ARG A 21 -23.89 -10.10 -43.51
CA ARG A 21 -25.20 -9.83 -44.14
C ARG A 21 -25.74 -8.42 -43.88
N GLY A 22 -24.90 -7.39 -44.01
CA GLY A 22 -25.32 -5.98 -43.86
C GLY A 22 -25.65 -5.53 -42.43
N LYS A 23 -25.37 -6.37 -41.41
CA LYS A 23 -25.52 -6.00 -39.99
C LYS A 23 -24.16 -5.83 -39.34
N CYS A 24 -23.98 -4.72 -38.62
CA CYS A 24 -22.82 -4.43 -37.79
C CYS A 24 -23.02 -5.10 -36.42
N LEU A 25 -22.23 -6.12 -36.12
CA LEU A 25 -22.27 -6.84 -34.84
C LEU A 25 -21.07 -6.45 -33.99
N MET A 26 -21.34 -5.97 -32.78
CA MET A 26 -20.34 -5.58 -31.78
C MET A 26 -20.15 -6.72 -30.78
N ALA A 27 -19.03 -7.43 -30.87
CA ALA A 27 -18.65 -8.40 -29.85
C ALA A 27 -17.74 -7.72 -28.81
N LYS A 28 -18.14 -7.73 -27.53
CA LYS A 28 -17.26 -7.32 -26.44
C LYS A 28 -16.07 -8.28 -26.40
N ASN A 29 -14.86 -7.73 -26.52
CA ASN A 29 -13.66 -8.50 -26.27
C ASN A 29 -13.61 -8.81 -24.77
N LYS A 30 -13.78 -10.08 -24.39
CA LYS A 30 -13.62 -10.51 -23.00
C LYS A 30 -12.12 -10.54 -22.72
N GLN A 31 -11.57 -9.39 -22.32
CA GLN A 31 -10.20 -9.29 -21.82
C GLN A 31 -9.99 -10.41 -20.79
N SER A 32 -9.03 -11.30 -21.06
CA SER A 32 -8.71 -12.44 -20.20
C SER A 32 -8.44 -11.96 -18.78
N SER A 33 -9.33 -12.32 -17.86
CA SER A 33 -9.27 -11.98 -16.43
C SER A 33 -8.35 -12.93 -15.66
N SER A 34 -7.08 -13.02 -16.08
CA SER A 34 -6.07 -13.86 -15.42
C SER A 34 -4.92 -13.07 -14.78
N GLU A 35 -4.94 -11.74 -14.84
CA GLU A 35 -3.94 -10.91 -14.17
C GLU A 35 -4.26 -10.82 -12.67
N LEU A 36 -3.40 -11.43 -11.83
CA LEU A 36 -3.50 -11.41 -10.36
C LEU A 36 -3.52 -9.98 -9.79
N PHE A 37 -3.02 -9.00 -10.55
CA PHE A 37 -2.98 -7.59 -10.20
C PHE A 37 -3.50 -6.70 -11.33
N SER A 38 -4.25 -5.65 -10.97
CA SER A 38 -4.53 -4.56 -11.91
C SER A 38 -3.24 -3.81 -12.24
N VAL A 39 -3.10 -3.33 -13.48
CA VAL A 39 -2.01 -2.42 -13.89
C VAL A 39 -1.84 -1.26 -12.91
N ARG A 40 -2.95 -0.71 -12.41
CA ARG A 40 -2.94 0.36 -11.39
C ARG A 40 -2.23 -0.08 -10.10
N THR A 41 -2.44 -1.31 -9.65
CA THR A 41 -1.80 -1.87 -8.44
C THR A 41 -0.32 -2.10 -8.66
N VAL A 42 0.08 -2.60 -9.85
CA VAL A 42 1.50 -2.79 -10.19
C VAL A 42 2.26 -1.47 -10.18
N VAL A 43 1.72 -0.43 -10.83
CA VAL A 43 2.31 0.92 -10.83
C VAL A 43 2.38 1.49 -9.41
N ALA A 44 1.32 1.32 -8.62
CA ALA A 44 1.29 1.76 -7.23
C ALA A 44 2.36 1.06 -6.37
N ILE A 45 2.61 -0.23 -6.59
CA ILE A 45 3.68 -0.96 -5.91
C ILE A 45 5.03 -0.35 -6.26
N GLY A 46 5.31 -0.07 -7.54
CA GLY A 46 6.58 0.55 -7.96
C GLY A 46 6.81 1.92 -7.33
N ILE A 47 5.85 2.83 -7.47
CA ILE A 47 5.93 4.19 -6.91
C ILE A 47 5.97 4.15 -5.38
N GLY A 48 5.12 3.33 -4.76
CA GLY A 48 5.04 3.23 -3.31
C GLY A 48 6.31 2.66 -2.68
N THR A 49 6.93 1.66 -3.33
CA THR A 49 8.23 1.12 -2.93
C THR A 49 9.32 2.20 -2.95
N ALA A 50 9.39 2.98 -4.04
CA ALA A 50 10.37 4.06 -4.18
C ALA A 50 10.17 5.15 -3.12
N LEU A 51 8.93 5.55 -2.84
CA LEU A 51 8.63 6.55 -1.82
C LEU A 51 8.92 6.06 -0.40
N ILE A 52 8.61 4.80 -0.07
CA ILE A 52 8.98 4.22 1.23
C ILE A 52 10.49 4.23 1.40
N PHE A 53 11.24 3.79 0.39
CA PHE A 53 12.70 3.85 0.39
C PHE A 53 13.21 5.27 0.66
N ILE A 54 12.69 6.28 -0.07
CA ILE A 54 13.13 7.67 0.11
C ILE A 54 12.81 8.20 1.51
N LEU A 55 11.60 7.93 2.00
CA LEU A 55 11.19 8.38 3.33
C LEU A 55 12.04 7.76 4.44
N LYS A 56 12.34 6.46 4.34
CA LYS A 56 13.22 5.76 5.29
C LYS A 56 14.64 6.30 5.28
N ARG A 57 15.15 6.65 4.10
CA ARG A 57 16.56 6.98 3.91
C ARG A 57 16.90 8.43 4.21
N TRP A 58 15.96 9.36 3.99
CA TRP A 58 16.21 10.81 4.09
C TRP A 58 15.21 11.57 4.96
N VAL A 59 14.08 10.96 5.34
CA VAL A 59 13.05 11.61 6.16
C VAL A 59 12.87 10.82 7.47
N SER A 60 14.02 10.44 8.05
CA SER A 60 14.13 9.74 9.32
C SER A 60 14.91 10.57 10.33
N ILE A 61 14.46 10.62 11.58
CA ILE A 61 15.11 11.42 12.64
C ILE A 61 15.82 10.46 13.61
N PRO A 62 17.13 10.62 13.86
CA PRO A 62 17.86 9.74 14.76
C PRO A 62 17.35 9.89 16.20
N THR A 63 17.15 8.76 16.89
CA THR A 63 16.65 8.76 18.28
C THR A 63 17.77 8.87 19.32
N GLY A 64 19.03 8.68 18.92
CA GLY A 64 20.15 8.50 19.83
C GLY A 64 20.26 7.09 20.42
N PHE A 65 19.26 6.23 20.19
CA PHE A 65 19.34 4.80 20.50
C PHE A 65 19.92 4.05 19.29
N PRO A 66 20.81 3.05 19.47
CA PRO A 66 21.45 2.33 18.38
C PRO A 66 20.45 1.85 17.33
N ASN A 67 20.77 2.03 16.04
CA ASN A 67 20.02 1.53 14.89
C ASN A 67 18.51 1.83 14.90
N THR A 68 18.08 2.88 15.60
CA THR A 68 16.65 3.21 15.76
C THR A 68 16.42 4.66 15.37
N ASN A 69 15.58 4.86 14.37
CA ASN A 69 15.17 6.18 13.90
C ASN A 69 13.66 6.33 14.01
N ILE A 70 13.21 7.57 14.16
CA ILE A 70 11.82 7.94 13.95
C ILE A 70 11.56 7.95 12.45
N ASP A 71 10.56 7.20 12.01
CA ASP A 71 10.35 6.91 10.60
C ASP A 71 8.99 7.41 10.08
N THR A 72 9.05 8.37 9.17
CA THR A 72 7.85 8.96 8.55
C THR A 72 7.20 8.06 7.50
N SER A 73 7.89 7.02 7.02
CA SER A 73 7.40 6.11 5.97
C SER A 73 6.20 5.29 6.41
N TYR A 74 6.00 5.02 7.71
CA TYR A 74 4.87 4.22 8.19
C TYR A 74 3.51 4.91 8.01
N GLY A 75 3.46 6.23 8.09
CA GLY A 75 2.27 7.00 7.73
C GLY A 75 1.91 6.85 6.25
N PHE A 76 2.91 6.94 5.38
CA PHE A 76 2.73 6.74 3.93
C PHE A 76 2.37 5.29 3.59
N LEU A 77 3.03 4.31 4.21
CA LEU A 77 2.73 2.88 4.05
C LEU A 77 1.28 2.57 4.45
N GLY A 78 0.82 3.12 5.59
CA GLY A 78 -0.56 2.97 6.04
C GLY A 78 -1.56 3.53 5.02
N PHE A 79 -1.30 4.74 4.52
CA PHE A 79 -2.09 5.36 3.45
C PHE A 79 -2.16 4.45 2.19
N MET A 80 -1.01 4.04 1.66
CA MET A 80 -0.95 3.21 0.45
C MET A 80 -1.62 1.84 0.64
N SER A 81 -1.48 1.25 1.83
CA SER A 81 -2.12 -0.04 2.16
C SER A 81 -3.65 0.08 2.17
N VAL A 82 -4.20 1.20 2.64
CA VAL A 82 -5.65 1.45 2.60
C VAL A 82 -6.15 1.67 1.17
N LEU A 83 -5.34 2.24 0.27
CA LEU A 83 -5.75 2.48 -1.12
C LEU A 83 -5.66 1.23 -2.00
N PHE A 84 -4.63 0.41 -1.82
CA PHE A 84 -4.27 -0.66 -2.75
C PHE A 84 -4.38 -2.07 -2.17
N GLY A 85 -4.71 -2.19 -0.88
CA GLY A 85 -5.01 -3.45 -0.22
C GLY A 85 -3.78 -4.18 0.33
N PRO A 86 -4.00 -5.38 0.89
CA PRO A 86 -3.01 -6.06 1.73
C PRO A 86 -1.77 -6.50 0.95
N VAL A 87 -1.95 -7.06 -0.25
CA VAL A 87 -0.82 -7.58 -1.03
C VAL A 87 0.09 -6.45 -1.51
N ALA A 88 -0.51 -5.36 -1.99
CA ALA A 88 0.25 -4.17 -2.38
C ALA A 88 0.96 -3.55 -1.17
N GLY A 89 0.26 -3.39 -0.04
CA GLY A 89 0.84 -2.90 1.22
C GLY A 89 2.04 -3.71 1.67
N PHE A 90 1.93 -5.04 1.63
CA PHE A 90 3.03 -5.94 1.98
C PHE A 90 4.24 -5.74 1.07
N ILE A 91 4.05 -5.77 -0.25
CA ILE A 91 5.16 -5.67 -1.21
C ILE A 91 5.85 -4.31 -1.11
N MET A 92 5.08 -3.22 -1.01
CA MET A 92 5.61 -1.87 -0.86
C MET A 92 6.47 -1.74 0.41
N GLY A 93 5.98 -2.23 1.55
CA GLY A 93 6.71 -2.22 2.81
C GLY A 93 7.98 -3.08 2.77
N PHE A 94 7.86 -4.30 2.25
CA PHE A 94 8.94 -5.27 2.16
C PHE A 94 10.07 -4.77 1.23
N LEU A 95 9.75 -4.43 -0.02
CA LEU A 95 10.77 -4.00 -0.98
C LEU A 95 11.35 -2.64 -0.61
N GLY A 96 10.54 -1.71 -0.11
CA GLY A 96 11.01 -0.38 0.29
C GLY A 96 12.00 -0.43 1.45
N HIS A 97 11.75 -1.28 2.44
CA HIS A 97 12.69 -1.50 3.53
C HIS A 97 13.94 -2.25 3.07
N ALA A 98 13.78 -3.34 2.31
CA ALA A 98 14.92 -4.12 1.80
C ALA A 98 15.90 -3.24 0.99
N LEU A 99 15.37 -2.35 0.14
CA LEU A 99 16.17 -1.43 -0.66
C LEU A 99 16.88 -0.39 0.22
N ASN A 100 16.20 0.13 1.24
CA ASN A 100 16.82 1.03 2.21
C ASN A 100 18.04 0.37 2.86
N ASP A 101 17.85 -0.82 3.43
CA ASP A 101 18.91 -1.48 4.18
C ASP A 101 20.06 -1.90 3.28
N PHE A 102 19.75 -2.44 2.10
CA PHE A 102 20.78 -2.82 1.15
C PHE A 102 21.66 -1.63 0.74
N THR A 103 21.06 -0.46 0.47
CA THR A 103 21.80 0.72 0.01
C THR A 103 22.46 1.50 1.15
N GLN A 104 21.96 1.37 2.38
CA GLN A 104 22.49 2.08 3.55
C GLN A 104 23.52 1.26 4.32
N TYR A 105 23.29 -0.04 4.48
CA TYR A 105 24.07 -0.93 5.34
C TYR A 105 24.73 -2.09 4.58
N GLY A 106 24.49 -2.22 3.26
CA GLY A 106 25.07 -3.26 2.40
C GLY A 106 24.33 -4.61 2.47
N THR A 107 23.51 -4.85 3.49
CA THR A 107 22.71 -6.08 3.64
C THR A 107 21.36 -5.77 4.28
N PRO A 108 20.25 -6.37 3.78
CA PRO A 108 18.94 -6.24 4.41
C PRO A 108 18.87 -6.86 5.81
N TRP A 109 18.23 -6.18 6.75
CA TRP A 109 17.91 -6.75 8.05
C TRP A 109 16.55 -7.45 7.98
N TRP A 110 16.57 -8.74 7.61
CA TRP A 110 15.38 -9.45 7.13
C TRP A 110 14.20 -9.50 8.11
N THR A 111 14.47 -9.58 9.41
CA THR A 111 13.42 -9.57 10.44
C THR A 111 12.65 -8.25 10.43
N TRP A 112 13.32 -7.13 10.22
CA TRP A 112 12.71 -5.80 10.12
C TRP A 112 12.02 -5.59 8.78
N VAL A 113 12.65 -6.04 7.69
CA VAL A 113 12.08 -6.01 6.32
C VAL A 113 10.76 -6.77 6.26
N VAL A 114 10.73 -8.00 6.76
CA VAL A 114 9.51 -8.83 6.84
C VAL A 114 8.47 -8.15 7.72
N THR A 115 8.88 -7.64 8.89
CA THR A 115 7.97 -6.95 9.81
C THR A 115 7.31 -5.73 9.17
N THR A 116 8.04 -4.91 8.41
CA THR A 116 7.46 -3.78 7.68
C THR A 116 6.49 -4.22 6.58
N GLY A 117 6.81 -5.29 5.86
CA GLY A 117 5.87 -5.92 4.94
C GLY A 117 4.58 -6.34 5.67
N LEU A 118 4.69 -7.02 6.81
CA LEU A 118 3.55 -7.43 7.62
C LEU A 118 2.70 -6.24 8.08
N VAL A 119 3.32 -5.13 8.49
CA VAL A 119 2.59 -3.90 8.86
C VAL A 119 1.72 -3.40 7.71
N GLY A 120 2.28 -3.28 6.50
CA GLY A 120 1.52 -2.88 5.32
C GLY A 120 0.42 -3.87 4.96
N GLY A 121 0.74 -5.17 5.02
CA GLY A 121 -0.22 -6.25 4.76
C GLY A 121 -1.42 -6.22 5.70
N VAL A 122 -1.18 -6.15 7.01
CA VAL A 122 -2.23 -6.18 8.04
C VAL A 122 -3.10 -4.93 7.97
N ILE A 123 -2.53 -3.74 7.84
CA ILE A 123 -3.33 -2.50 7.65
C ILE A 123 -4.17 -2.63 6.39
N GLY A 124 -3.59 -3.14 5.30
CA GLY A 124 -4.27 -3.34 4.03
C GLY A 124 -5.44 -4.33 4.08
N LEU A 125 -5.51 -5.25 5.05
CA LEU A 125 -6.69 -6.12 5.23
C LEU A 125 -7.97 -5.30 5.47
N PHE A 126 -7.85 -4.11 6.04
CA PHE A 126 -8.98 -3.23 6.36
C PHE A 126 -9.32 -2.23 5.23
N TRP A 127 -8.65 -2.30 4.07
CA TRP A 127 -8.83 -1.37 2.95
C TRP A 127 -10.28 -1.21 2.49
N LYS A 128 -11.04 -2.31 2.39
CA LYS A 128 -12.47 -2.27 2.00
C LYS A 128 -13.37 -1.58 3.04
N ARG A 129 -13.02 -1.66 4.32
CA ARG A 129 -13.78 -1.03 5.42
C ARG A 129 -13.49 0.47 5.50
N LEU A 130 -12.26 0.86 5.19
CA LEU A 130 -11.82 2.26 5.22
C LEU A 130 -12.11 3.00 3.92
N ASP A 131 -12.18 2.29 2.79
CA ASP A 131 -12.50 2.72 1.42
C ASP A 131 -12.69 4.25 1.26
N VAL A 132 -11.56 4.93 1.12
CA VAL A 132 -11.46 6.39 0.94
C VAL A 132 -11.69 6.81 -0.52
N SER A 133 -11.74 5.86 -1.45
CA SER A 133 -11.90 6.13 -2.89
C SER A 133 -13.24 6.78 -3.25
N LYS A 134 -14.23 6.61 -2.37
CA LYS A 134 -15.59 7.17 -2.45
C LYS A 134 -15.70 8.64 -1.98
N GLY A 135 -14.58 9.26 -1.59
CA GLY A 135 -14.55 10.63 -1.07
C GLY A 135 -15.16 10.78 0.32
N ASP A 136 -15.17 9.71 1.10
CA ASP A 136 -15.69 9.70 2.47
C ASP A 136 -14.64 9.17 3.44
N PHE A 137 -14.08 10.07 4.25
CA PHE A 137 -13.17 9.76 5.35
C PHE A 137 -13.58 10.51 6.61
N GLY A 138 -14.79 10.25 7.09
CA GLY A 138 -15.32 10.85 8.31
C GLY A 138 -14.70 10.28 9.59
N LYS A 139 -15.14 10.81 10.75
CA LYS A 139 -14.62 10.46 12.09
C LYS A 139 -14.53 8.95 12.36
N LYS A 140 -15.53 8.17 11.95
CA LYS A 140 -15.55 6.71 12.17
C LYS A 140 -14.39 6.00 11.45
N LYS A 141 -14.12 6.38 10.20
CA LYS A 141 -13.01 5.81 9.40
C LYS A 141 -11.66 6.30 9.89
N LEU A 142 -11.57 7.55 10.30
CA LEU A 142 -10.36 8.10 10.94
C LEU A 142 -10.00 7.30 12.21
N ILE A 143 -10.96 7.11 13.11
CA ILE A 143 -10.74 6.32 14.34
C ILE A 143 -10.40 4.87 13.98
N GLY A 144 -11.15 4.26 13.07
CA GLY A 144 -10.90 2.88 12.64
C GLY A 144 -9.50 2.69 12.04
N TYR A 145 -9.04 3.62 11.21
CA TYR A 145 -7.68 3.60 10.65
C TYR A 145 -6.62 3.72 11.76
N ASN A 146 -6.79 4.66 12.69
CA ASN A 146 -5.83 4.86 13.78
C ASN A 146 -5.75 3.66 14.72
N VAL A 147 -6.88 3.03 15.05
CA VAL A 147 -6.90 1.81 15.87
C VAL A 147 -6.17 0.66 15.15
N VAL A 148 -6.50 0.41 13.89
CA VAL A 148 -5.86 -0.66 13.09
C VAL A 148 -4.36 -0.40 12.94
N SER A 149 -3.99 0.80 12.48
CA SER A 149 -2.60 1.19 12.26
C SER A 149 -1.79 1.18 13.55
N GLY A 150 -2.37 1.69 14.64
CA GLY A 150 -1.75 1.73 15.95
C GLY A 150 -1.49 0.34 16.52
N LEU A 151 -2.51 -0.52 16.58
CA LEU A 151 -2.37 -1.89 17.07
C LEU A 151 -1.41 -2.71 16.21
N THR A 152 -1.45 -2.54 14.89
CA THR A 152 -0.53 -3.22 13.97
C THR A 152 0.91 -2.84 14.27
N ASN A 153 1.21 -1.55 14.42
CA ASN A 153 2.56 -1.09 14.73
C ASN A 153 3.02 -1.50 16.13
N LEU A 154 2.15 -1.46 17.13
CA LEU A 154 2.47 -1.93 18.48
C LEU A 154 2.87 -3.40 18.46
N VAL A 155 2.06 -4.28 17.87
CA VAL A 155 2.35 -5.72 17.81
C VAL A 155 3.60 -6.00 16.96
N ALA A 156 3.71 -5.35 15.80
CA ALA A 156 4.84 -5.54 14.90
C ALA A 156 6.17 -5.16 15.55
N TRP A 157 6.25 -3.99 16.18
CA TRP A 157 7.52 -3.43 16.66
C TRP A 157 7.81 -3.74 18.12
N ALA A 158 6.80 -3.84 19.00
CA ALA A 158 7.04 -4.18 20.41
C ALA A 158 7.13 -5.70 20.66
N ALA A 159 6.71 -6.54 19.72
CA ALA A 159 6.74 -7.99 19.88
C ALA A 159 7.41 -8.72 18.71
N ILE A 160 6.89 -8.59 17.47
CA ILE A 160 7.35 -9.43 16.34
C ILE A 160 8.82 -9.17 16.00
N ALA A 161 9.18 -7.93 15.67
CA ALA A 161 10.56 -7.56 15.31
C ALA A 161 11.59 -7.94 16.39
N PRO A 162 11.46 -7.51 17.67
CA PRO A 162 12.46 -7.83 18.68
C PRO A 162 12.53 -9.33 18.99
N THR A 163 11.41 -10.06 18.91
CA THR A 163 11.43 -11.53 19.08
C THR A 163 12.20 -12.18 17.94
N LEU A 164 11.96 -11.77 16.69
CA LEU A 164 12.68 -12.30 15.55
C LEU A 164 14.18 -11.95 15.60
N ASP A 165 14.55 -10.75 16.08
CA ASP A 165 15.95 -10.36 16.25
C ASP A 165 16.69 -11.25 17.25
N VAL A 166 16.05 -11.59 18.38
CA VAL A 166 16.60 -12.53 19.36
C VAL A 166 16.75 -13.93 18.74
N LEU A 167 15.72 -14.42 18.05
CA LEU A 167 15.70 -15.80 17.54
C LEU A 167 16.63 -16.03 16.34
N VAL A 168 16.70 -15.05 15.42
CA VAL A 168 17.42 -15.19 14.14
C VAL A 168 18.85 -14.68 14.26
N TYR A 169 19.05 -13.55 14.94
CA TYR A 169 20.34 -12.87 15.00
C TYR A 169 21.02 -12.99 16.37
N SER A 170 20.38 -13.62 17.37
CA SER A 170 20.91 -13.73 18.73
C SER A 170 21.26 -12.37 19.34
N GLU A 171 20.53 -11.32 18.96
CA GLU A 171 20.73 -9.98 19.48
C GLU A 171 20.37 -9.90 20.98
N PRO A 172 21.05 -9.05 21.77
CA PRO A 172 20.72 -8.89 23.19
C PRO A 172 19.27 -8.42 23.39
N ALA A 173 18.47 -9.20 24.11
CA ALA A 173 17.04 -8.95 24.29
C ALA A 173 16.75 -7.54 24.82
N ASN A 174 17.49 -7.09 25.85
CA ASN A 174 17.29 -5.74 26.42
C ASN A 174 17.46 -4.64 25.36
N LYS A 175 18.43 -4.78 24.44
CA LYS A 175 18.64 -3.83 23.36
C LYS A 175 17.45 -3.82 22.42
N VAL A 176 17.12 -4.96 21.81
CA VAL A 176 16.12 -5.01 20.72
C VAL A 176 14.71 -4.72 21.20
N TYR A 177 14.35 -5.07 22.45
CA TYR A 177 13.04 -4.71 22.99
C TYR A 177 12.92 -3.20 23.26
N ILE A 178 13.98 -2.52 23.68
CA ILE A 178 13.98 -1.06 23.79
C ILE A 178 13.88 -0.41 22.40
N GLN A 179 14.63 -0.91 21.40
CA GLN A 179 14.50 -0.47 20.01
C GLN A 179 13.06 -0.63 19.53
N GLY A 180 12.49 -1.81 19.74
CA GLY A 180 11.13 -2.16 19.36
C GLY A 180 10.08 -1.23 19.96
N LEU A 181 10.21 -0.87 21.23
CA LEU A 181 9.30 0.08 21.89
C LEU A 181 9.42 1.50 21.31
N ILE A 182 10.65 1.98 21.09
CA ILE A 182 10.88 3.30 20.47
C ILE A 182 10.28 3.33 19.06
N SER A 183 10.55 2.30 18.24
CA SER A 183 9.97 2.15 16.90
C SER A 183 8.46 2.05 16.95
N ALA A 184 7.88 1.29 17.90
CA ALA A 184 6.44 1.14 18.02
C ALA A 184 5.76 2.50 18.25
N VAL A 185 6.23 3.27 19.24
CA VAL A 185 5.69 4.61 19.54
C VAL A 185 5.85 5.55 18.34
N SER A 186 7.05 5.58 17.74
CA SER A 186 7.33 6.42 16.58
C SER A 186 6.39 6.11 15.40
N ASN A 187 6.22 4.82 15.09
CA ASN A 187 5.46 4.38 13.94
C ASN A 187 3.95 4.57 14.16
N VAL A 188 3.46 4.46 15.41
CA VAL A 188 2.09 4.83 15.78
C VAL A 188 1.85 6.32 15.52
N ILE A 189 2.76 7.20 15.94
CA ILE A 189 2.65 8.65 15.73
C ILE A 189 2.68 8.98 14.24
N SER A 190 3.63 8.40 13.50
CA SER A 190 3.76 8.52 12.04
C SER A 190 2.46 8.09 11.33
N GLY A 191 1.95 6.91 11.68
CA GLY A 191 0.67 6.39 11.21
C GLY A 191 -0.49 7.33 11.47
N ALA A 192 -0.59 7.84 12.70
CA ALA A 192 -1.72 8.62 13.17
C ALA A 192 -1.74 10.05 12.61
N VAL A 193 -0.59 10.68 12.45
CA VAL A 193 -0.49 12.04 11.92
C VAL A 193 -0.44 11.99 10.39
N ILE A 194 0.62 11.44 9.83
CA ILE A 194 0.89 11.51 8.38
C ILE A 194 -0.14 10.68 7.62
N GLY A 195 -0.41 9.45 8.05
CA GLY A 195 -1.36 8.58 7.36
C GLY A 195 -2.79 9.14 7.38
N SER A 196 -3.23 9.71 8.50
CA SER A 196 -4.55 10.36 8.59
C SER A 196 -4.65 11.58 7.68
N ILE A 197 -3.61 12.41 7.63
CA ILE A 197 -3.57 13.60 6.74
C ILE A 197 -3.66 13.17 5.29
N LEU A 198 -2.85 12.19 4.86
CA LEU A 198 -2.84 11.70 3.48
C LEU A 198 -4.19 11.09 3.08
N LEU A 199 -4.80 10.30 3.97
CA LEU A 199 -6.12 9.72 3.73
C LEU A 199 -7.23 10.77 3.65
N ALA A 200 -7.19 11.77 4.54
CA ALA A 200 -8.14 12.88 4.52
C ALA A 200 -8.00 13.74 3.25
N ALA A 201 -6.77 14.10 2.88
CA ALA A 201 -6.48 14.87 1.67
C ALA A 201 -6.91 14.10 0.41
N TYR A 202 -6.61 12.80 0.34
CA TYR A 202 -7.05 11.96 -0.77
C TYR A 202 -8.58 11.87 -0.85
N ALA A 203 -9.28 11.66 0.27
CA ALA A 203 -10.73 11.62 0.26
C ALA A 203 -11.34 12.98 -0.16
N ALA A 204 -10.77 14.09 0.29
CA ALA A 204 -11.20 15.43 -0.07
C ALA A 204 -11.01 15.74 -1.56
N SER A 205 -10.03 15.12 -2.22
CA SER A 205 -9.80 15.28 -3.67
C SER A 205 -10.72 14.41 -4.53
N ARG A 206 -11.66 13.65 -3.95
CA ARG A 206 -12.60 12.78 -4.68
C ARG A 206 -14.01 13.36 -4.62
N THR A 207 -14.75 13.25 -5.72
CA THR A 207 -16.18 13.54 -5.73
C THR A 207 -16.91 12.52 -4.85
N ARG A 208 -17.71 13.02 -3.90
CA ARG A 208 -18.43 12.16 -2.96
C ARG A 208 -19.48 11.35 -3.72
N SER A 209 -19.38 10.03 -3.63
CA SER A 209 -20.37 9.16 -4.29
C SER A 209 -21.78 9.44 -3.74
N GLY A 210 -22.73 9.74 -4.63
CA GLY A 210 -24.11 10.08 -4.28
C GLY A 210 -24.40 11.57 -3.97
N SER A 211 -23.44 12.48 -4.20
CA SER A 211 -23.67 13.92 -4.01
C SER A 211 -24.36 14.62 -5.19
N LEU A 212 -24.57 13.94 -6.31
CA LEU A 212 -25.29 14.48 -7.46
C LEU A 212 -26.79 14.50 -7.15
N LYS A 213 -27.34 15.69 -6.96
CA LYS A 213 -28.78 15.92 -6.96
C LYS A 213 -29.22 16.15 -8.40
N LYS A 214 -30.31 15.52 -8.81
CA LYS A 214 -30.98 15.86 -10.07
C LYS A 214 -31.59 17.24 -9.89
N GLU A 215 -31.36 18.16 -10.82
CA GLU A 215 -32.12 19.41 -10.87
C GLU A 215 -33.56 19.06 -11.26
N ASP A 216 -34.53 19.60 -10.53
CA ASP A 216 -35.97 19.45 -10.78
C ASP A 216 -36.42 20.33 -11.96
#